data_AF-E8RUB1-F1
#
_entry.id   AF-E8RUB1-F1
#
_cell.length_a   1.000
_cell.length_b   1.000
_cell.length_c   1.000
_cell.angle_alpha   90.00
_cell.angle_beta   90.00
_cell.angle_gamma   90.00
#
_symmetry.space_group_name_H-M   'P 1'
#
loop_
_entity.id
_entity.type
_entity.pdbx_description
1 polymer ?
#
loop_
_entity_poly.entity_id
_entity_poly.type
_entity_poly.pdbx_seq_one_letter_code
_entity_poly.pdbx_strand_id
1 'polypeptide(L)'
;MSDDSDTVRVVATSRVADALRVHCELSFDPADYPYSGPLAPCALDMTLYDRPACELHRMVEKVGKRVVFERFDALDNRVPEIGRTYFYRGYWIPEFLEAALDREAEWSLRDYPDNGDHDHSLFTWDTIATYADNKQGYFNERHGWVTIEAYAQFIKSDLSA
;
A
#
# COMPACT_ATOMS: atom_id res chain seq x y z
N MET A 1 20.40 -8.49 18.04
CA MET A 1 19.64 -8.05 16.86
C MET A 1 19.28 -6.61 17.13
N SER A 2 19.82 -5.66 16.36
CA SER A 2 19.38 -4.27 16.48
C SER A 2 17.90 -4.23 16.12
N ASP A 3 17.14 -3.56 16.97
CA ASP A 3 15.72 -3.30 16.80
C ASP A 3 15.57 -2.17 15.75
N ASP A 4 16.23 -2.32 14.59
CA ASP A 4 16.24 -1.36 13.47
C ASP A 4 14.89 -1.46 12.75
N SER A 5 13.88 -1.10 13.50
CA SER A 5 12.55 -0.86 13.01
C SER A 5 12.57 0.46 12.28
N ASP A 6 12.13 0.44 11.03
CA ASP A 6 11.96 1.65 10.25
C ASP A 6 10.92 2.53 10.92
N THR A 7 11.29 3.77 11.18
CA THR A 7 10.41 4.72 11.83
C THR A 7 10.24 5.97 10.99
N VAL A 8 9.14 6.66 11.25
CA VAL A 8 8.79 7.89 10.56
C VAL A 8 8.20 8.88 11.55
N ARG A 9 8.71 10.11 11.51
CA ARG A 9 8.20 11.21 12.31
C ARG A 9 7.26 12.05 11.47
N VAL A 10 6.04 12.26 11.94
CA VAL A 10 5.08 13.16 11.29
C VAL A 10 5.46 14.59 11.63
N VAL A 11 5.77 15.40 10.63
CA VAL A 11 6.22 16.79 10.82
C VAL A 11 5.14 17.83 10.53
N ALA A 12 4.17 17.49 9.69
CA ALA A 12 3.01 18.32 9.42
C ALA A 12 1.88 17.49 8.83
N THR A 13 0.66 17.99 8.95
CA THR A 13 -0.49 17.49 8.20
C THR A 13 -1.22 18.66 7.55
N SER A 14 -1.79 18.44 6.37
CA SER A 14 -2.59 19.44 5.67
C SER A 14 -3.71 18.75 4.90
N ARG A 15 -4.79 19.46 4.59
CA ARG A 15 -5.86 18.93 3.72
C ARG A 15 -5.78 19.60 2.36
N VAL A 16 -5.89 18.81 1.30
CA VAL A 16 -5.93 19.28 -0.09
C VAL A 16 -7.04 18.52 -0.79
N ALA A 17 -8.08 19.26 -1.22
CA ALA A 17 -9.31 18.68 -1.75
C ALA A 17 -9.91 17.63 -0.78
N ASP A 18 -10.02 16.39 -1.24
CA ASP A 18 -10.53 15.22 -0.51
C ASP A 18 -9.44 14.43 0.23
N ALA A 19 -8.16 14.77 0.06
CA ALA A 19 -7.05 14.05 0.67
C ALA A 19 -6.50 14.73 1.93
N LEU A 20 -6.06 13.91 2.89
CA LEU A 20 -5.16 14.33 3.97
C LEU A 20 -3.72 14.10 3.50
N ARG A 21 -2.93 15.18 3.46
CA ARG A 21 -1.48 15.12 3.26
C ARG A 21 -0.77 14.98 4.59
N VAL A 22 0.12 14.00 4.66
CA VAL A 22 0.96 13.71 5.83
C VAL A 22 2.40 13.91 5.43
N HIS A 23 3.03 14.93 6.00
CA HIS A 23 4.44 15.22 5.79
C HIS A 23 5.26 14.48 6.83
N CYS A 24 6.27 13.76 6.37
CA CYS A 24 6.98 12.76 7.14
C CYS A 24 8.49 12.94 6.99
N GLU A 25 9.23 12.57 8.03
CA GLU A 25 10.68 12.42 8.02
C GLU A 25 11.04 11.00 8.41
N LEU A 26 11.69 10.27 7.50
CA LEU A 26 12.06 8.87 7.66
C LEU A 26 13.35 8.74 8.49
N SER A 27 13.47 7.71 9.33
CA SER A 27 14.72 7.41 10.04
C SER A 27 15.78 6.82 9.10
N PHE A 28 15.35 6.08 8.08
CA PHE A 28 16.19 5.45 7.08
C PHE A 28 16.36 6.32 5.84
N ASP A 29 17.40 6.04 5.04
CA ASP A 29 17.48 6.61 3.70
C ASP A 29 16.66 5.74 2.75
N PRO A 30 15.60 6.28 2.12
CA PRO A 30 14.81 5.52 1.16
C PRO A 30 15.58 5.18 -0.13
N ALA A 31 16.82 5.65 -0.33
CA ALA A 31 17.73 5.17 -1.36
C ALA A 31 18.51 3.92 -0.94
N ASP A 32 18.75 3.73 0.36
CA ASP A 32 19.47 2.57 0.92
C ASP A 32 18.54 1.38 1.18
N TYR A 33 17.23 1.56 0.97
CA TYR A 33 16.24 0.51 1.15
C TYR A 33 16.40 -0.53 0.01
N PRO A 34 16.77 -1.79 0.32
CA PRO A 34 17.08 -2.81 -0.69
C PRO A 34 15.86 -3.19 -1.54
N TYR A 35 14.68 -2.78 -1.08
CA TYR A 35 13.44 -2.75 -1.84
C TYR A 35 13.15 -1.30 -2.21
N SER A 36 13.64 -0.84 -3.36
CA SER A 36 13.35 0.49 -3.93
C SER A 36 11.88 0.65 -4.37
N GLY A 37 10.99 -0.16 -3.80
CA GLY A 37 9.56 -0.11 -3.97
C GLY A 37 9.00 1.23 -3.50
N PRO A 38 7.73 1.49 -3.84
CA PRO A 38 7.09 2.73 -3.45
C PRO A 38 6.95 2.74 -1.93
N LEU A 39 7.15 3.90 -1.32
CA LEU A 39 6.93 4.05 0.12
C LEU A 39 5.44 4.07 0.51
N ALA A 40 4.56 3.79 -0.45
CA ALA A 40 3.12 3.77 -0.30
C ALA A 40 2.50 2.73 -1.27
N PRO A 41 1.36 2.13 -0.93
CA PRO A 41 0.65 2.28 0.33
C PRO A 41 1.45 1.73 1.51
N CYS A 42 1.28 2.36 2.67
CA CYS A 42 1.95 1.99 3.91
C CYS A 42 1.08 2.37 5.11
N ALA A 43 1.48 1.89 6.29
CA ALA A 43 0.90 2.26 7.55
C ALA A 43 1.90 2.92 8.49
N LEU A 44 1.34 3.79 9.34
CA LEU A 44 1.97 4.32 10.52
C LEU A 44 1.40 3.61 11.74
N ASP A 45 2.22 2.78 12.39
CA ASP A 45 1.80 2.05 13.57
C ASP A 45 2.38 2.65 14.85
N MET A 46 1.60 2.60 15.92
CA MET A 46 2.03 3.05 17.24
C MET A 46 2.90 2.00 17.93
N THR A 47 2.61 0.74 17.64
CA THR A 47 3.35 -0.44 18.08
C THR A 47 3.38 -1.44 16.93
N LEU A 48 4.29 -2.42 16.94
CA LEU A 48 4.41 -3.40 15.87
C LEU A 48 3.17 -4.32 15.70
N TYR A 49 2.28 -4.38 16.70
CA TYR A 49 1.18 -5.36 16.75
C TYR A 49 -0.22 -4.74 16.72
N ASP A 50 -0.34 -3.42 16.77
CA ASP A 50 -1.63 -2.75 16.78
C ASP A 50 -2.18 -2.49 15.37
N ARG A 51 -3.49 -2.21 15.31
CA ARG A 51 -4.12 -1.64 14.11
C ARG A 51 -3.39 -0.34 13.72
N PRO A 52 -3.19 -0.05 12.42
CA PRO A 52 -2.56 1.18 11.99
C PRO A 52 -3.22 2.42 12.57
N ALA A 53 -2.38 3.34 13.04
CA ALA A 53 -2.81 4.66 13.49
C ALA A 53 -3.18 5.54 12.30
N CYS A 54 -2.49 5.37 11.17
CA CYS A 54 -2.79 6.04 9.92
C CYS A 54 -2.36 5.17 8.73
N GLU A 55 -3.25 4.98 7.76
CA GLU A 55 -2.93 4.37 6.46
C GLU A 55 -2.64 5.48 5.44
N LEU A 56 -1.51 5.35 4.75
CA LEU A 56 -1.02 6.27 3.75
C LEU A 56 -1.10 5.58 2.41
N HIS A 57 -1.76 6.20 1.45
CA HIS A 57 -2.18 5.52 0.21
C HIS A 57 -1.22 5.79 -0.93
N ARG A 58 -0.75 7.03 -1.05
CA ARG A 58 0.10 7.47 -2.16
C ARG A 58 1.21 8.38 -1.66
N MET A 59 2.43 8.18 -2.12
CA MET A 59 3.50 9.17 -1.94
C MET A 59 3.44 10.17 -3.09
N VAL A 60 3.38 11.47 -2.79
CA VAL A 60 3.28 12.54 -3.78
C VAL A 60 4.52 13.44 -3.86
N GLU A 61 5.41 13.36 -2.87
CA GLU A 61 6.67 14.09 -2.88
C GLU A 61 7.75 13.33 -2.11
N LYS A 62 9.00 13.40 -2.59
CA LYS A 62 10.19 12.83 -1.95
C LYS A 62 11.40 13.75 -2.15
N VAL A 63 11.99 14.21 -1.05
CA VAL A 63 13.23 14.99 -1.03
C VAL A 63 14.13 14.45 0.08
N GLY A 64 15.08 13.58 -0.29
CA GLY A 64 15.90 12.85 0.68
C GLY A 64 15.03 12.01 1.62
N LYS A 65 15.17 12.23 2.93
CA LYS A 65 14.37 11.57 3.99
C LYS A 65 12.99 12.20 4.22
N ARG A 66 12.70 13.33 3.58
CA ARG A 66 11.39 13.99 3.69
C ARG A 66 10.48 13.50 2.60
N VAL A 67 9.30 13.03 2.99
CA VAL A 67 8.30 12.48 2.08
C VAL A 67 6.93 13.05 2.43
N VAL A 68 6.07 13.17 1.42
CA VAL A 68 4.68 13.58 1.59
C VAL A 68 3.79 12.48 1.05
N PHE A 69 2.88 12.04 1.89
CA PHE A 69 1.88 11.04 1.54
C PHE A 69 0.49 11.66 1.49
N GLU A 70 -0.36 11.10 0.63
CA GLU A 70 -1.79 11.35 0.59
C GLU A 70 -2.55 10.14 1.12
N ARG A 71 -3.62 10.45 1.84
CA ARG A 71 -4.62 9.51 2.33
C ARG A 71 -6.00 9.94 1.81
N PHE A 72 -6.70 9.04 1.12
CA PHE A 72 -7.98 9.31 0.46
C PHE A 72 -9.20 8.89 1.30
N ASP A 73 -9.07 7.85 2.11
CA ASP A 73 -10.17 7.37 2.95
C ASP A 73 -10.02 7.85 4.40
N ALA A 74 -10.59 9.02 4.68
CA ALA A 74 -10.77 9.53 6.04
C ALA A 74 -12.01 8.93 6.73
N LEU A 75 -12.36 7.66 6.46
CA LEU A 75 -13.55 7.00 7.02
C LEU A 75 -13.64 7.09 8.56
N ASP A 76 -12.52 7.34 9.24
CA ASP A 76 -12.45 7.51 10.70
C ASP A 76 -11.92 8.87 11.18
N ASN A 77 -11.63 9.82 10.28
CA ASN A 77 -11.03 11.13 10.59
C ASN A 77 -9.75 11.09 11.46
N ARG A 78 -9.06 9.95 11.58
CA ARG A 78 -7.85 9.83 12.42
C ARG A 78 -6.67 10.55 11.77
N VAL A 79 -6.33 11.74 12.25
CA VAL A 79 -5.14 12.48 11.81
C VAL A 79 -3.96 12.06 12.69
N PRO A 80 -2.80 11.66 12.12
CA PRO A 80 -1.64 11.32 12.93
C PRO A 80 -1.11 12.55 13.66
N GLU A 81 -0.56 12.33 14.85
CA GLU A 81 -0.08 13.38 15.75
C GLU A 81 1.22 14.00 15.22
N ILE A 82 1.24 15.32 15.04
CA ILE A 82 2.43 16.05 14.61
C ILE A 82 3.50 15.99 15.71
N GLY A 83 4.75 15.72 15.32
CA GLY A 83 5.90 15.56 16.19
C GLY A 83 6.12 14.13 16.66
N ARG A 84 5.12 13.25 16.49
CA ARG A 84 5.20 11.85 16.92
C ARG A 84 5.95 10.99 15.93
N THR A 85 6.68 10.01 16.46
CA THR A 85 7.34 8.93 15.71
C THR A 85 6.47 7.68 15.71
N TYR A 86 6.32 7.07 14.55
CA TYR A 86 5.57 5.84 14.29
C TYR A 86 6.50 4.79 13.69
N PHE A 87 6.15 3.52 13.84
CA PHE A 87 6.73 2.45 13.02
C PHE A 87 6.17 2.56 11.61
N TYR A 88 7.06 2.48 10.63
CA TYR A 88 6.72 2.53 9.22
C TYR A 88 6.56 1.10 8.69
N ARG A 89 5.43 0.82 8.06
CA ARG A 89 5.14 -0.49 7.45
C ARG A 89 4.72 -0.31 6.00
N GLY A 90 5.67 -0.45 5.08
CA GLY A 90 5.38 -0.48 3.64
C GLY A 90 4.63 -1.76 3.26
N TYR A 91 3.54 -1.65 2.51
CA TYR A 91 2.75 -2.80 2.09
C TYR A 91 3.14 -3.34 0.72
N TRP A 92 3.73 -2.50 -0.13
CA TRP A 92 4.09 -2.90 -1.48
C TRP A 92 5.56 -3.24 -1.59
N ILE A 93 5.82 -4.49 -1.96
CA ILE A 93 7.11 -4.90 -2.51
C ILE A 93 7.22 -4.41 -3.97
N PRO A 94 8.45 -4.26 -4.53
CA PRO A 94 8.65 -3.75 -5.88
C PRO A 94 7.80 -4.42 -6.96
N GLU A 95 7.59 -5.73 -6.84
CA GLU A 95 6.79 -6.56 -7.75
C GLU A 95 5.33 -6.10 -7.79
N PHE A 96 4.78 -5.65 -6.66
CA PHE A 96 3.39 -5.20 -6.59
C PHE A 96 3.26 -3.85 -7.31
N LEU A 97 4.21 -2.95 -7.12
CA LEU A 97 4.23 -1.68 -7.86
C LEU A 97 4.36 -1.90 -9.36
N GLU A 98 5.24 -2.81 -9.76
CA GLU A 98 5.41 -3.15 -11.17
C GLU A 98 4.08 -3.60 -11.78
N ALA A 99 3.34 -4.48 -11.10
CA ALA A 99 2.02 -4.91 -11.54
C ALA A 99 0.97 -3.78 -11.62
N ALA A 100 0.98 -2.84 -10.66
CA ALA A 100 0.06 -1.71 -10.67
C ALA A 100 0.37 -0.69 -11.79
N LEU A 101 1.66 -0.50 -12.12
CA LEU A 101 2.10 0.45 -13.13
C LEU A 101 2.19 -0.15 -14.55
N ASP A 102 2.14 -1.47 -14.69
CA ASP A 102 2.21 -2.16 -15.98
C ASP A 102 0.92 -1.94 -16.79
N ARG A 103 0.90 -0.85 -17.56
CA ARG A 103 -0.21 -0.48 -18.45
C ARG A 103 -0.37 -1.42 -19.64
N GLU A 104 0.61 -2.29 -19.90
CA GLU A 104 0.55 -3.30 -20.97
C GLU A 104 0.04 -4.64 -20.46
N ALA A 105 -0.08 -4.82 -19.13
CA ALA A 105 -0.58 -6.06 -18.55
C ALA A 105 -2.05 -6.32 -18.95
N GLU A 106 -2.28 -7.44 -19.61
CA GLU A 106 -3.62 -7.94 -19.89
C GLU A 106 -4.15 -8.70 -18.68
N TRP A 107 -5.15 -8.13 -18.02
CA TRP A 107 -5.81 -8.73 -16.88
C TRP A 107 -7.14 -9.36 -17.32
N SER A 108 -7.34 -10.63 -16.97
CA SER A 108 -8.57 -11.36 -17.29
C SER A 108 -9.32 -11.72 -16.02
N LEU A 109 -10.62 -11.41 -15.96
CA LEU A 109 -11.49 -11.91 -14.89
C LEU A 109 -11.63 -13.43 -15.03
N ARG A 110 -11.29 -14.19 -13.98
CA ARG A 110 -11.33 -15.66 -13.94
C ARG A 110 -11.90 -16.16 -12.62
N ASP A 111 -12.51 -17.34 -12.65
CA ASP A 111 -12.79 -18.13 -11.45
C ASP A 111 -11.48 -18.71 -10.90
N TYR A 112 -11.31 -18.74 -9.58
CA TYR A 112 -10.16 -19.40 -8.97
C TYR A 112 -10.25 -20.94 -9.17
N PRO A 113 -9.15 -21.65 -9.45
CA PRO A 113 -9.18 -23.10 -9.67
C PRO A 113 -9.72 -23.87 -8.45
N ASP A 114 -10.61 -24.84 -8.69
CA ASP A 114 -11.13 -25.71 -7.63
C ASP A 114 -10.19 -26.88 -7.33
N ASN A 115 -8.98 -26.56 -6.88
CA ASN A 115 -7.92 -27.52 -6.56
C ASN A 115 -7.61 -27.60 -5.06
N GLY A 116 -8.36 -26.87 -4.22
CA GLY A 116 -8.14 -26.79 -2.77
C GLY A 116 -7.02 -25.82 -2.35
N ASP A 117 -6.39 -25.13 -3.30
CA ASP A 117 -5.36 -24.13 -3.04
C ASP A 117 -5.96 -22.74 -2.76
N HIS A 118 -5.09 -21.78 -2.48
CA HIS A 118 -5.44 -20.37 -2.43
C HIS A 118 -4.25 -19.50 -2.85
N ASP A 119 -4.56 -18.33 -3.40
CA ASP A 119 -3.61 -17.24 -3.57
C ASP A 119 -4.03 -16.06 -2.71
N HIS A 120 -3.10 -15.13 -2.53
CA HIS A 120 -3.38 -13.84 -1.93
C HIS A 120 -3.36 -12.75 -3.00
N SER A 121 -4.36 -11.87 -2.94
CA SER A 121 -4.44 -10.67 -3.76
C SER A 121 -3.16 -9.86 -3.62
N LEU A 122 -2.55 -9.53 -4.76
CA LEU A 122 -1.27 -8.84 -4.82
C LEU A 122 -1.23 -7.54 -3.99
N PHE A 123 -2.33 -6.79 -3.93
CA PHE A 123 -2.33 -5.45 -3.31
C PHE A 123 -2.91 -5.40 -1.89
N THR A 124 -3.78 -6.35 -1.54
CA THR A 124 -4.56 -6.31 -0.29
C THR A 124 -4.30 -7.51 0.61
N TRP A 125 -3.58 -8.52 0.14
CA TRP A 125 -3.37 -9.81 0.82
C TRP A 125 -4.67 -10.62 1.05
N ASP A 126 -5.81 -10.17 0.52
CA ASP A 126 -7.06 -10.90 0.63
C ASP A 126 -6.95 -12.27 -0.05
N THR A 127 -7.44 -13.31 0.62
CA THR A 127 -7.43 -14.67 0.08
C THR A 127 -8.39 -14.81 -1.11
N ILE A 128 -7.91 -15.43 -2.18
CA ILE A 128 -8.66 -15.82 -3.36
C ILE A 128 -8.65 -17.35 -3.43
N ALA A 129 -9.82 -17.97 -3.27
CA ALA A 129 -9.99 -19.42 -3.26
C ALA A 129 -11.45 -19.80 -3.52
N THR A 130 -11.72 -21.03 -3.98
CA THR A 130 -13.11 -21.48 -4.20
C THR A 130 -13.94 -21.57 -2.92
N TYR A 131 -13.28 -21.73 -1.78
CA TYR A 131 -13.87 -21.77 -0.45
C TYR A 131 -13.80 -20.44 0.33
N ALA A 132 -13.23 -19.38 -0.25
CA ALA A 132 -13.14 -18.06 0.36
C ALA A 132 -14.30 -17.15 -0.09
N ASP A 133 -14.37 -15.94 0.47
CA ASP A 133 -15.31 -14.90 0.03
C ASP A 133 -15.00 -14.45 -1.40
N ASN A 134 -13.71 -14.32 -1.75
CA ASN A 134 -13.26 -14.04 -3.12
C ASN A 134 -13.04 -15.34 -3.90
N LYS A 135 -14.06 -15.77 -4.63
CA LYS A 135 -13.99 -16.96 -5.51
C LYS A 135 -13.53 -16.63 -6.93
N GLN A 136 -13.46 -15.33 -7.24
CA GLN A 136 -13.11 -14.78 -8.54
C GLN A 136 -12.11 -13.64 -8.34
N GLY A 137 -11.26 -13.45 -9.35
CA GLY A 137 -10.28 -12.38 -9.36
C GLY A 137 -9.82 -12.07 -10.78
N TYR A 138 -9.07 -10.98 -10.93
CA TYR A 138 -8.33 -10.72 -12.15
C TYR A 138 -7.00 -11.44 -12.09
N PHE A 139 -6.66 -12.14 -13.17
CA PHE A 139 -5.41 -12.87 -13.30
C PHE A 139 -4.60 -12.33 -14.47
N ASN A 140 -3.29 -12.26 -14.25
CA ASN A 140 -2.29 -11.99 -15.26
C ASN A 140 -1.15 -13.03 -15.11
N GLU A 141 -0.70 -13.62 -16.21
CA GLU A 141 0.30 -14.70 -16.18
C GLU A 141 1.66 -14.26 -15.59
N ARG A 142 1.98 -12.96 -15.65
CA ARG A 142 3.22 -12.39 -15.10
C ARG A 142 3.05 -11.98 -13.62
N HIS A 143 1.92 -11.35 -13.30
CA HIS A 143 1.72 -10.68 -12.00
C HIS A 143 0.88 -11.48 -10.99
N GLY A 144 0.20 -12.54 -11.43
CA GLY A 144 -0.62 -13.39 -10.58
C GLY A 144 -2.06 -12.88 -10.38
N TRP A 145 -2.62 -13.17 -9.20
CA TRP A 145 -4.01 -12.90 -8.87
C TRP A 145 -4.21 -11.59 -8.09
N VAL A 146 -5.31 -10.90 -8.41
CA VAL A 146 -5.78 -9.71 -7.73
C VAL A 146 -7.29 -9.82 -7.51
N THR A 147 -7.80 -9.45 -6.33
CA THR A 147 -9.26 -9.40 -6.10
C THR A 147 -9.94 -8.40 -7.02
N ILE A 148 -11.24 -8.58 -7.26
CA ILE A 148 -12.01 -7.65 -8.11
C ILE A 148 -11.93 -6.22 -7.58
N GLU A 149 -12.03 -6.04 -6.25
CA GLU A 149 -11.94 -4.73 -5.60
C GLU A 149 -10.55 -4.11 -5.76
N ALA A 150 -9.50 -4.87 -5.49
CA ALA A 150 -8.12 -4.41 -5.64
C ALA A 150 -7.78 -4.07 -7.10
N TYR A 151 -8.31 -4.82 -8.08
CA TYR A 151 -8.15 -4.49 -9.50
C TYR A 151 -8.82 -3.15 -9.83
N ALA A 152 -10.05 -2.93 -9.35
CA ALA A 152 -10.75 -1.68 -9.58
C ALA A 152 -10.01 -0.49 -8.94
N GLN A 153 -9.48 -0.68 -7.73
CA GLN A 153 -8.81 0.36 -6.97
C GLN A 153 -7.41 0.68 -7.50
N PHE A 154 -6.56 -0.32 -7.73
CA PHE A 154 -5.13 -0.10 -7.96
C PHE A 154 -4.70 -0.20 -9.43
N ILE A 155 -5.49 -0.86 -10.27
CA ILE A 155 -5.17 -1.00 -11.70
C ILE A 155 -6.09 -0.10 -12.53
N LYS A 156 -7.41 -0.21 -12.35
CA LYS A 156 -8.36 0.51 -13.20
C LYS A 156 -8.43 2.01 -12.90
N SER A 157 -8.39 2.43 -11.64
CA SER A 157 -8.55 3.84 -11.28
C SER A 157 -7.35 4.69 -11.73
N ASP A 158 -6.13 4.15 -11.65
CA ASP A 158 -4.89 4.81 -12.09
C ASP A 158 -4.76 4.94 -13.62
N LEU A 159 -5.51 4.13 -14.40
CA LEU A 159 -5.60 4.28 -15.86
C LEU A 159 -6.45 5.49 -16.30
N SER A 160 -7.17 6.13 -15.36
CA SER A 160 -8.08 7.25 -15.66
C SER A 160 -7.54 8.64 -15.29
N ALA A 161 -6.31 8.73 -14.78
CA ALA A 161 -5.58 9.97 -14.48
C ALA A 161 -4.44 10.23 -15.49
#